data_AF-A0A5P8Z3V0-F1
#
_entry.id   AF-A0A5P8Z3V0-F1
#
_cell.length_a   1.000
_cell.length_b   1.000
_cell.length_c   1.000
_cell.angle_alpha   90.00
_cell.angle_beta   90.00
_cell.angle_gamma   90.00
#
_symmetry.space_group_name_H-M   'P 1'
#
loop_
_entity.id
_entity.type
_entity.pdbx_description
1 polymer ?
#
loop_
_entity_poly.entity_id
_entity_poly.type
_entity_poly.pdbx_seq_one_letter_code
_entity_poly.pdbx_strand_id
1 'polypeptide(L)'
;MIRILFLAIALIAAMPFASTPVRAGEFDNIVRAELRPGWRRADGTHIAALHLTLAPGWKTYWRAPGDAGIPPEFGWRGSRNLAGVSIIWPRPDVFDQAGMRAIGYTDELVLPLAIRPERNGDVLLEGDMQLGICKDVCLPHALSFSGRLDAGMTERDPRIAAALSDRPFSASEVGGASVHCDIAPGNNGALRLTAKIDMASAGNSEEVVVETGNPFLWVAEPESRRDGGTLIASTEIVHMERKPFALDRGSLTFTVLGTRQAVELSGCTR
;
A
#
# COMPACT_ATOMS: atom_id res chain seq x y z
N MET A 1 -16.54 23.63 88.13
CA MET A 1 -17.14 24.43 87.05
C MET A 1 -16.28 24.27 85.80
N ILE A 2 -16.94 23.98 84.68
CA ILE A 2 -16.46 23.55 83.35
C ILE A 2 -15.38 24.46 82.72
N ARG A 3 -14.40 23.88 82.00
CA ARG A 3 -13.86 24.31 80.68
C ARG A 3 -12.62 23.49 80.30
N ILE A 4 -12.80 22.38 79.57
CA ILE A 4 -12.75 22.23 78.09
C ILE A 4 -11.32 22.27 77.53
N LEU A 5 -10.86 21.05 77.23
CA LEU A 5 -9.68 20.66 76.45
C LEU A 5 -9.95 20.99 74.96
N PHE A 6 -9.09 21.78 74.30
CA PHE A 6 -9.15 21.96 72.85
C PHE A 6 -7.98 21.25 72.18
N LEU A 7 -8.33 20.20 71.44
CA LEU A 7 -7.50 19.35 70.59
C LEU A 7 -7.22 20.09 69.27
N ALA A 8 -5.95 20.36 68.95
CA ALA A 8 -5.53 20.93 67.67
C ALA A 8 -5.48 19.84 66.59
N ILE A 9 -6.43 19.87 65.66
CA ILE A 9 -6.49 18.97 64.49
C ILE A 9 -5.63 19.58 63.38
N ALA A 10 -4.57 18.87 62.98
CA ALA A 10 -3.72 19.22 61.85
C ALA A 10 -4.42 18.88 60.52
N LEU A 11 -4.65 19.90 59.69
CA LEU A 11 -5.29 19.80 58.38
C LEU A 11 -4.24 19.43 57.32
N ILE A 12 -4.21 18.17 56.90
CA ILE A 12 -3.38 17.71 55.76
C ILE A 12 -4.10 18.10 54.47
N ALA A 13 -3.56 19.09 53.75
CA ALA A 13 -4.07 19.53 52.46
C ALA A 13 -3.79 18.48 51.38
N ALA A 14 -4.83 17.81 50.89
CA ALA A 14 -4.77 16.94 49.73
C ALA A 14 -4.65 17.78 48.46
N MET A 15 -3.46 17.77 47.83
CA MET A 15 -3.23 18.36 46.51
C MET A 15 -3.86 17.44 45.44
N PRO A 16 -4.84 17.90 44.65
CA PRO A 16 -5.36 17.11 43.54
C PRO A 16 -4.31 17.09 42.42
N PHE A 17 -3.79 15.90 42.10
CA PHE A 17 -3.06 15.66 40.86
C PHE A 17 -4.04 15.88 39.70
N ALA A 18 -3.95 17.02 39.03
CA ALA A 18 -4.67 17.27 37.79
C ALA A 18 -3.98 16.48 36.67
N SER A 19 -4.52 15.32 36.33
CA SER A 19 -4.13 14.56 35.16
C SER A 19 -4.59 15.30 33.91
N THR A 20 -3.70 16.03 33.24
CA THR A 20 -4.01 16.58 31.91
C THR A 20 -4.13 15.41 30.92
N PRO A 21 -5.28 15.21 30.25
CA PRO A 21 -5.36 14.22 29.20
C PRO A 21 -4.45 14.64 28.04
N VAL A 22 -3.49 13.80 27.68
CA VAL A 22 -2.73 13.94 26.44
C VAL A 22 -3.72 13.76 25.29
N ARG A 23 -3.93 14.82 24.50
CA ARG A 23 -4.78 14.74 23.30
C ARG A 23 -4.01 14.04 22.19
N ALA A 24 -4.51 12.89 21.75
CA ALA A 24 -4.01 12.11 20.63
C ALA A 24 -4.33 12.74 19.24
N GLY A 25 -4.15 14.06 19.08
CA GLY A 25 -4.55 14.82 17.88
C GLY A 25 -3.40 15.32 17.00
N GLU A 26 -2.16 14.85 17.21
CA GLU A 26 -0.98 15.41 16.54
C GLU A 26 -0.78 14.85 15.12
N PHE A 27 -1.32 13.67 14.81
CA PHE A 27 -1.14 12.99 13.53
C PHE A 27 -2.26 13.20 12.50
N ASP A 28 -3.45 13.67 12.91
CA ASP A 28 -4.58 13.94 11.99
C ASP A 28 -4.25 15.03 10.94
N ASN A 29 -3.22 15.83 11.20
CA ASN A 29 -2.73 16.85 10.28
C ASN A 29 -1.60 16.34 9.35
N ILE A 30 -1.10 15.11 9.57
CA ILE A 30 0.02 14.56 8.80
C ILE A 30 -0.45 13.82 7.56
N VAL A 31 -1.54 13.08 7.65
CA VAL A 31 -2.16 12.43 6.50
C VAL A 31 -3.68 12.56 6.60
N ARG A 32 -4.31 12.95 5.49
CA ARG A 32 -5.77 13.03 5.37
C ARG A 32 -6.23 12.14 4.24
N ALA A 33 -7.26 11.33 4.48
CA ALA A 33 -7.96 10.58 3.44
C ALA A 33 -9.30 11.24 3.11
N GLU A 34 -9.57 11.41 1.82
CA GLU A 34 -10.88 11.80 1.29
C GLU A 34 -11.36 10.77 0.26
N LEU A 35 -12.61 10.33 0.37
CA LEU A 35 -13.23 9.51 -0.67
C LEU A 35 -13.70 10.40 -1.82
N ARG A 36 -13.07 10.24 -2.97
CA ARG A 36 -13.55 10.81 -4.24
C ARG A 36 -14.58 9.86 -4.85
N PRO A 37 -15.86 10.27 -5.00
CA PRO A 37 -16.93 9.35 -5.36
C PRO A 37 -16.78 8.78 -6.76
N GLY A 38 -16.24 9.56 -7.71
CA GLY A 38 -15.99 9.10 -9.08
C GLY A 38 -17.26 8.79 -9.86
N TRP A 39 -17.29 7.70 -10.64
CA TRP A 39 -18.36 7.39 -11.59
C TRP A 39 -18.66 5.91 -11.75
N ARG A 40 -19.86 5.60 -12.24
CA ARG A 40 -20.28 4.25 -12.65
C ARG A 40 -19.93 4.02 -14.12
N ARG A 41 -19.22 2.93 -14.41
CA ARG A 41 -18.98 2.43 -15.77
C ARG A 41 -20.19 1.68 -16.31
N ALA A 42 -20.27 1.55 -17.62
CA ALA A 42 -21.36 0.85 -18.31
C ALA A 42 -21.45 -0.65 -17.95
N ASP A 43 -20.35 -1.26 -17.52
CA ASP A 43 -20.29 -2.66 -17.05
C ASP A 43 -20.81 -2.82 -15.60
N GLY A 44 -21.23 -1.74 -14.95
CA GLY A 44 -21.71 -1.74 -13.57
C GLY A 44 -20.62 -1.55 -12.51
N THR A 45 -19.33 -1.56 -12.87
CA THR A 45 -18.23 -1.25 -11.93
C THR A 45 -18.26 0.24 -11.57
N HIS A 46 -18.16 0.59 -10.28
CA HIS A 46 -17.92 1.98 -9.86
C HIS A 46 -16.42 2.21 -9.83
N ILE A 47 -16.00 3.36 -10.31
CA ILE A 47 -14.67 3.89 -10.08
C ILE A 47 -14.79 4.99 -9.05
N ALA A 48 -14.10 4.81 -7.93
CA ALA A 48 -13.89 5.83 -6.91
C ALA A 48 -12.38 5.96 -6.66
N ALA A 49 -11.97 6.83 -5.74
CA ALA A 49 -10.59 6.83 -5.26
C ALA A 49 -10.50 7.30 -3.81
N LEU A 50 -9.49 6.81 -3.09
CA LEU A 50 -9.04 7.44 -1.85
C LEU A 50 -7.97 8.45 -2.20
N HIS A 51 -8.21 9.72 -1.88
CA HIS A 51 -7.22 10.78 -2.03
C HIS A 51 -6.55 11.02 -0.69
N LEU A 52 -5.30 10.57 -0.59
CA LEU A 52 -4.42 10.82 0.55
C LEU A 52 -3.62 12.09 0.29
N THR A 53 -3.68 13.04 1.20
CA THR A 53 -2.78 14.21 1.20
C THR A 53 -1.85 14.11 2.41
N LEU A 54 -0.55 14.23 2.16
CA LEU A 54 0.51 14.12 3.16
C LEU A 54 1.06 15.51 3.49
N ALA A 55 1.45 15.72 4.74
CA ALA A 55 2.19 16.90 5.15
C ALA A 55 3.57 16.94 4.47
N PRO A 56 4.15 18.13 4.21
CA PRO A 56 5.43 18.24 3.52
C PRO A 56 6.54 17.39 4.14
N GLY A 57 7.23 16.63 3.29
CA GLY A 57 8.33 15.73 3.66
C GLY A 57 7.88 14.36 4.21
N TRP A 58 6.59 14.16 4.46
CA TRP A 58 6.04 12.85 4.81
C TRP A 58 5.75 12.01 3.58
N LYS A 59 5.85 10.70 3.77
CA LYS A 59 5.63 9.67 2.75
C LYS A 59 4.67 8.63 3.27
N THR A 60 4.01 7.94 2.35
CA THR A 60 3.35 6.66 2.62
C THR A 60 3.85 5.61 1.65
N TYR A 61 3.38 4.38 1.82
CA TYR A 61 3.96 3.20 1.19
C TYR A 61 3.04 2.60 0.13
N TRP A 62 3.69 1.96 -0.83
CA TRP A 62 3.03 1.11 -1.81
C TRP A 62 2.64 -0.24 -1.19
N ARG A 63 1.85 -1.05 -1.91
CA ARG A 63 1.46 -2.40 -1.45
C ARG A 63 2.65 -3.34 -1.21
N ALA A 64 3.75 -3.14 -1.94
CA ALA A 64 5.01 -3.87 -1.80
C ALA A 64 6.11 -2.86 -1.45
N PRO A 65 6.23 -2.48 -0.17
CA PRO A 65 6.83 -1.22 0.21
C PRO A 65 8.36 -1.26 0.32
N GLY A 66 8.98 -2.41 -0.01
CA GLY A 66 10.37 -2.70 0.31
C GLY A 66 10.56 -3.10 1.77
N ASP A 67 11.81 -3.37 2.16
CA ASP A 67 12.15 -3.92 3.49
C ASP A 67 11.95 -2.91 4.62
N ALA A 68 11.91 -1.62 4.31
CA ALA A 68 11.79 -0.54 5.29
C ALA A 68 10.37 -0.02 5.50
N GLY A 69 9.38 -0.51 4.75
CA GLY A 69 8.04 0.08 4.72
C GLY A 69 6.94 -0.77 5.36
N ILE A 70 5.82 -0.11 5.69
CA ILE A 70 4.63 -0.75 6.26
C ILE A 70 3.52 -0.69 5.21
N PRO A 71 3.12 -1.83 4.62
CA PRO A 71 2.13 -1.83 3.55
C PRO A 71 0.76 -1.39 4.08
N PRO A 72 -0.06 -0.76 3.25
CA PRO A 72 -1.42 -0.41 3.63
C PRO A 72 -2.35 -1.62 3.64
N GLU A 73 -3.19 -1.71 4.66
CA GLU A 73 -4.25 -2.72 4.84
C GLU A 73 -5.62 -2.05 4.82
N PHE A 74 -6.61 -2.71 4.20
CA PHE A 74 -7.94 -2.15 3.98
C PHE A 74 -9.03 -3.04 4.56
N GLY A 75 -9.93 -2.42 5.33
CA GLY A 75 -11.20 -2.99 5.78
C GLY A 75 -12.38 -2.29 5.12
N TRP A 76 -13.42 -3.05 4.80
CA TRP A 76 -14.65 -2.55 4.15
C TRP A 76 -15.90 -2.85 4.98
N ARG A 77 -15.71 -3.12 6.29
CA ARG A 77 -16.81 -3.47 7.18
C ARG A 77 -17.76 -2.27 7.33
N GLY A 78 -19.06 -2.52 7.28
CA GLY A 78 -20.10 -1.48 7.34
C GLY A 78 -20.62 -1.05 5.96
N SER A 79 -19.88 -1.36 4.89
CA SER A 79 -20.34 -1.08 3.52
C SER A 79 -21.65 -1.79 3.19
N ARG A 80 -22.50 -1.15 2.38
CA ARG A 80 -23.77 -1.73 1.88
C ARG A 80 -23.79 -1.78 0.37
N ASN A 81 -24.38 -2.86 -0.16
CA ASN A 81 -24.40 -3.16 -1.60
C ASN A 81 -22.98 -3.32 -2.18
N LEU A 82 -22.04 -3.87 -1.40
CA LEU A 82 -20.64 -4.03 -1.80
C LEU A 82 -20.29 -5.50 -1.98
N ALA A 83 -19.99 -5.91 -3.21
CA ALA A 83 -19.61 -7.29 -3.52
C ALA A 83 -18.09 -7.49 -3.68
N GLY A 84 -17.33 -6.41 -3.83
CA GLY A 84 -15.87 -6.45 -3.87
C GLY A 84 -15.26 -5.10 -4.22
N VAL A 85 -14.00 -4.92 -3.81
CA VAL A 85 -13.16 -3.77 -4.16
C VAL A 85 -11.84 -4.30 -4.70
N SER A 86 -11.43 -3.79 -5.86
CA SER A 86 -10.10 -3.97 -6.41
C SER A 86 -9.37 -2.62 -6.35
N ILE A 87 -8.17 -2.62 -5.81
CA ILE A 87 -7.34 -1.42 -5.70
C ILE A 87 -6.43 -1.37 -6.91
N ILE A 88 -6.40 -0.24 -7.60
CA ILE A 88 -5.53 -0.01 -8.75
C ILE A 88 -4.46 0.94 -8.30
N TRP A 89 -3.22 0.46 -8.23
CA TRP A 89 -2.10 1.24 -7.73
C TRP A 89 -1.49 2.09 -8.86
N PRO A 90 -1.43 3.43 -8.69
CA PRO A 90 -0.58 4.26 -9.53
C PRO A 90 0.88 3.85 -9.36
N ARG A 91 1.73 4.23 -10.32
CA ARG A 91 3.16 4.00 -10.26
C ARG A 91 3.73 4.62 -8.98
N PRO A 92 4.42 3.82 -8.14
CA PRO A 92 5.10 4.36 -6.97
C PRO A 92 6.47 4.94 -7.34
N ASP A 93 7.02 5.71 -6.40
CA ASP A 93 8.41 6.12 -6.40
C ASP A 93 9.27 5.10 -5.61
N VAL A 94 10.54 4.99 -6.00
CA VAL A 94 11.56 4.26 -5.25
C VAL A 94 12.49 5.27 -4.58
N PHE A 95 12.73 5.11 -3.28
CA PHE A 95 13.61 5.97 -2.51
C PHE A 95 14.45 5.19 -1.50
N ASP A 96 15.60 5.76 -1.12
CA ASP A 96 16.39 5.26 0.00
C ASP A 96 15.78 5.74 1.33
N GLN A 97 15.66 4.82 2.26
CA GLN A 97 15.22 5.09 3.62
C GLN A 97 16.18 4.40 4.60
N ALA A 98 17.11 5.19 5.14
CA ALA A 98 18.12 4.73 6.08
C ALA A 98 19.00 3.59 5.52
N GLY A 99 19.36 3.66 4.23
CA GLY A 99 20.20 2.66 3.57
C GLY A 99 19.45 1.41 3.11
N MET A 100 18.12 1.42 3.16
CA MET A 100 17.24 0.36 2.65
C MET A 100 16.31 0.95 1.59
N ARG A 101 15.93 0.16 0.58
CA ARG A 101 14.96 0.60 -0.42
C ARG A 101 13.56 0.65 0.20
N ALA A 102 12.86 1.73 -0.12
CA ALA A 102 11.44 1.89 0.16
C ALA A 102 10.70 2.30 -1.11
N ILE A 103 9.44 1.86 -1.21
CA ILE A 103 8.60 2.08 -2.38
C ILE A 103 7.26 2.66 -1.92
N GLY A 104 6.88 3.80 -2.49
CA GLY A 104 5.74 4.54 -1.99
C GLY A 104 5.45 5.85 -2.70
N TYR A 105 4.90 6.80 -1.95
CA TYR A 105 4.36 8.05 -2.47
C TYR A 105 4.72 9.22 -1.56
N THR A 106 4.98 10.37 -2.18
CA THR A 106 5.23 11.67 -1.53
C THR A 106 4.09 12.63 -1.85
N ASP A 107 3.85 13.61 -0.98
CA ASP A 107 2.87 14.70 -1.12
C ASP A 107 1.39 14.29 -1.23
N GLU A 108 1.00 13.50 -2.24
CA GLU A 108 -0.33 12.94 -2.38
C GLU A 108 -0.34 11.53 -3.01
N LEU A 109 -1.37 10.77 -2.69
CA LEU A 109 -1.73 9.53 -3.38
C LEU A 109 -3.22 9.57 -3.70
N VAL A 110 -3.56 9.59 -4.98
CA VAL A 110 -4.92 9.28 -5.44
C VAL A 110 -4.93 7.79 -5.75
N LEU A 111 -5.60 6.98 -4.93
CA LEU A 111 -5.64 5.53 -5.03
C LEU A 111 -6.99 5.07 -5.60
N PRO A 112 -7.08 4.75 -6.91
CA PRO A 112 -8.32 4.30 -7.51
C PRO A 112 -8.82 2.98 -6.94
N LEU A 113 -10.15 2.92 -6.77
CA LEU A 113 -10.91 1.76 -6.35
C LEU A 113 -11.88 1.37 -7.48
N ALA A 114 -11.79 0.13 -7.93
CA ALA A 114 -12.80 -0.50 -8.78
C ALA A 114 -13.76 -1.31 -7.89
N ILE A 115 -14.98 -0.81 -7.75
CA ILE A 115 -15.96 -1.28 -6.78
C ILE A 115 -17.10 -1.99 -7.50
N ARG A 116 -17.31 -3.26 -7.17
CA ARG A 116 -18.39 -4.08 -7.73
C ARG A 116 -19.60 -4.08 -6.78
N PRO A 117 -20.76 -3.56 -7.20
CA PRO A 117 -21.98 -3.67 -6.40
C PRO A 117 -22.50 -5.11 -6.33
N GLU A 118 -23.28 -5.43 -5.30
CA GLU A 118 -24.04 -6.69 -5.24
C GLU A 118 -25.24 -6.68 -6.19
N ARG A 119 -25.86 -5.51 -6.34
CA ARG A 119 -27.04 -5.26 -7.17
C ARG A 119 -26.97 -3.84 -7.75
N ASN A 120 -27.77 -3.61 -8.79
CA ASN A 120 -27.94 -2.28 -9.36
C ASN A 120 -28.42 -1.29 -8.29
N GLY A 121 -27.82 -0.10 -8.27
CA GLY A 121 -28.11 0.95 -7.30
C GLY A 121 -26.86 1.47 -6.61
N ASP A 122 -27.06 2.42 -5.70
CA ASP A 122 -25.97 3.08 -4.98
C ASP A 122 -25.20 2.10 -4.11
N VAL A 123 -23.91 2.38 -3.95
CA VAL A 123 -23.07 1.71 -2.96
C VAL A 123 -22.82 2.68 -1.81
N LEU A 124 -23.02 2.24 -0.58
CA LEU A 124 -22.55 2.98 0.58
C LEU A 124 -21.25 2.36 1.00
N LEU A 125 -20.16 3.07 0.72
CA LEU A 125 -18.82 2.62 1.06
C LEU A 125 -18.50 3.12 2.46
N GLU A 126 -18.13 2.19 3.33
CA GLU A 126 -17.52 2.43 4.63
C GLU A 126 -16.26 1.59 4.69
N GLY A 127 -15.15 2.23 5.06
CA GLY A 127 -13.88 1.52 5.15
C GLY A 127 -12.92 2.14 6.15
N ASP A 128 -12.00 1.29 6.56
CA ASP A 128 -10.85 1.58 7.39
C ASP A 128 -9.58 1.25 6.60
N MET A 129 -8.53 2.04 6.80
CA MET A 129 -7.23 1.81 6.21
C MET A 129 -6.16 1.96 7.28
N GLN A 130 -5.35 0.93 7.47
CA GLN A 130 -4.10 1.04 8.22
C GLN A 130 -2.97 1.23 7.22
N LEU A 131 -2.02 2.11 7.52
CA LEU A 131 -0.90 2.42 6.63
C LEU A 131 0.32 2.89 7.42
N GLY A 132 1.51 2.72 6.84
CA GLY A 132 2.69 3.43 7.32
C GLY A 132 2.73 4.87 6.81
N ILE A 133 3.14 5.77 7.69
CA ILE A 133 3.60 7.13 7.34
C ILE A 133 5.04 7.29 7.80
N CYS A 134 5.89 7.90 6.98
CA CYS A 134 7.29 8.08 7.33
C CYS A 134 7.83 9.46 6.96
N LYS A 135 8.60 10.05 7.87
CA LYS A 135 9.47 11.19 7.61
C LYS A 135 10.88 10.83 8.03
N ASP A 136 11.21 11.05 9.30
CA ASP A 136 12.47 10.59 9.92
C ASP A 136 12.29 9.25 10.65
N VAL A 137 11.06 9.00 11.11
CA VAL A 137 10.64 7.77 11.77
C VAL A 137 9.34 7.30 11.13
N CYS A 138 9.20 6.00 10.96
CA CYS A 138 8.04 5.40 10.32
C CYS A 138 7.07 4.87 11.37
N LEU A 139 5.82 5.30 11.28
CA LEU A 139 4.78 5.00 12.26
C LEU A 139 3.55 4.41 11.55
N PRO A 140 2.88 3.40 12.16
CA PRO A 140 1.57 3.00 11.69
C PRO A 140 0.55 4.10 11.99
N HIS A 141 -0.41 4.26 11.09
CA HIS A 141 -1.52 5.18 11.21
C HIS A 141 -2.81 4.50 10.74
N ALA A 142 -3.95 4.98 11.21
CA ALA A 142 -5.26 4.45 10.85
C ALA A 142 -6.16 5.58 10.39
N LEU A 143 -6.81 5.38 9.25
CA LEU A 143 -7.74 6.32 8.63
C LEU A 143 -9.09 5.62 8.44
N SER A 144 -10.17 6.39 8.52
CA SER A 144 -11.50 5.92 8.17
C SER A 144 -12.10 6.84 7.11
N PHE A 145 -12.92 6.27 6.24
CA PHE A 145 -13.58 7.00 5.18
C PHE A 145 -14.95 6.39 4.91
N SER A 146 -15.87 7.22 4.43
CA SER A 146 -17.16 6.76 3.97
C SER A 146 -17.74 7.68 2.91
N GLY A 147 -18.70 7.15 2.15
CA GLY A 147 -19.48 7.96 1.24
C GLY A 147 -20.44 7.15 0.39
N ARG A 148 -21.37 7.87 -0.23
CA ARG A 148 -22.35 7.32 -1.16
C ARG A 148 -21.82 7.41 -2.59
N LEU A 149 -21.78 6.27 -3.26
CA LEU A 149 -21.38 6.11 -4.64
C LEU A 149 -22.64 5.98 -5.50
N ASP A 150 -23.03 7.09 -6.11
CA ASP A 150 -24.28 7.23 -6.86
C ASP A 150 -24.24 6.39 -8.15
N ALA A 151 -25.22 5.51 -8.35
CA ALA A 151 -25.29 4.69 -9.55
C ALA A 151 -25.51 5.49 -10.85
N GLY A 152 -26.09 6.68 -10.76
CA GLY A 152 -26.32 7.58 -11.90
C GLY A 152 -25.13 8.49 -12.22
N MET A 153 -24.09 8.54 -11.37
CA MET A 153 -22.93 9.39 -11.62
C MET A 153 -22.09 8.83 -12.77
N THR A 154 -21.93 9.60 -13.83
CA THR A 154 -21.16 9.21 -15.03
C THR A 154 -20.03 10.17 -15.37
N GLU A 155 -19.98 11.34 -14.71
CA GLU A 155 -18.93 12.33 -14.90
C GLU A 155 -17.60 11.82 -14.37
N ARG A 156 -16.56 11.87 -15.20
CA ARG A 156 -15.24 11.36 -14.82
C ARG A 156 -14.48 12.42 -14.03
N ASP A 157 -14.08 12.06 -12.81
CA ASP A 157 -13.14 12.86 -12.03
C ASP A 157 -11.75 12.83 -12.69
N PRO A 158 -11.17 14.00 -13.06
CA PRO A 158 -9.89 14.05 -13.76
C PRO A 158 -8.71 13.57 -12.92
N ARG A 159 -8.73 13.70 -11.58
CA ARG A 159 -7.67 13.20 -10.71
C ARG A 159 -7.66 11.68 -10.69
N ILE A 160 -8.83 11.07 -10.61
CA ILE A 160 -8.96 9.61 -10.67
C ILE A 160 -8.55 9.11 -12.06
N ALA A 161 -8.94 9.80 -13.13
CA ALA A 161 -8.53 9.44 -14.48
C ALA A 161 -7.00 9.50 -14.66
N ALA A 162 -6.34 10.54 -14.14
CA ALA A 162 -4.88 10.65 -14.16
C ALA A 162 -4.20 9.50 -13.40
N ALA A 163 -4.66 9.20 -12.19
CA ALA A 163 -4.13 8.10 -11.38
C ALA A 163 -4.33 6.72 -12.05
N LEU A 164 -5.46 6.51 -12.73
CA LEU A 164 -5.70 5.29 -13.52
C LEU A 164 -4.78 5.18 -14.73
N SER A 165 -4.39 6.31 -15.34
CA SER A 165 -3.44 6.35 -16.45
C SER A 165 -2.00 6.15 -16.02
N ASP A 166 -1.69 6.40 -14.74
CA ASP A 166 -0.34 6.26 -14.18
C ASP A 166 -0.06 4.89 -13.54
N ARG A 167 -0.99 3.93 -13.64
CA ARG A 167 -0.73 2.55 -13.20
C ARG A 167 0.41 1.90 -14.00
N PRO A 168 1.07 0.85 -13.47
CA PRO A 168 1.93 0.01 -14.28
C PRO A 168 1.23 -0.52 -15.54
N PHE A 169 1.92 -0.44 -16.67
CA PHE A 169 1.46 -0.98 -17.95
C PHE A 169 1.54 -2.51 -17.95
N SER A 170 0.59 -3.15 -18.61
CA SER A 170 0.64 -4.59 -18.87
C SER A 170 1.60 -4.93 -20.01
N ALA A 171 1.93 -6.22 -20.14
CA ALA A 171 2.77 -6.73 -21.23
C ALA A 171 2.29 -6.30 -22.63
N SER A 172 0.98 -6.33 -22.89
CA SER A 172 0.42 -5.97 -24.19
C SER A 172 0.49 -4.47 -24.48
N GLU A 173 0.38 -3.62 -23.45
CA GLU A 173 0.45 -2.17 -23.58
C GLU A 173 1.86 -1.68 -23.95
N VAL A 174 2.90 -2.44 -23.60
CA VAL A 174 4.29 -2.12 -23.95
C VAL A 174 4.79 -2.82 -25.23
N GLY A 175 3.88 -3.38 -26.02
CA GLY A 175 4.21 -4.06 -27.28
C GLY A 175 4.74 -5.49 -27.11
N GLY A 176 4.55 -6.08 -25.93
CA GLY A 176 5.00 -7.42 -25.57
C GLY A 176 6.08 -7.41 -24.50
N ALA A 177 5.91 -8.27 -23.50
CA ALA A 177 6.93 -8.57 -22.50
C ALA A 177 6.72 -10.00 -22.00
N SER A 178 7.80 -10.68 -21.63
CA SER A 178 7.75 -12.05 -21.10
C SER A 178 8.75 -12.24 -19.97
N VAL A 179 8.43 -13.14 -19.05
CA VAL A 179 9.29 -13.48 -17.92
C VAL A 179 9.61 -14.97 -17.94
N HIS A 180 10.90 -15.30 -17.94
CA HIS A 180 11.43 -16.65 -17.76
C HIS A 180 12.08 -16.76 -16.38
N CYS A 181 11.73 -17.80 -15.62
CA CYS A 181 12.17 -18.00 -14.24
C CYS A 181 13.00 -19.27 -14.07
N ASP A 182 14.24 -19.08 -13.63
CA ASP A 182 15.02 -20.14 -13.01
C ASP A 182 14.83 -20.12 -11.49
N ILE A 183 14.52 -21.28 -10.91
CA ILE A 183 14.35 -21.44 -9.46
C ILE A 183 15.28 -22.53 -8.99
N ALA A 184 16.15 -22.18 -8.06
CA ALA A 184 17.12 -23.09 -7.47
C ALA A 184 17.05 -23.05 -5.93
N PRO A 185 17.53 -24.09 -5.23
CA PRO A 185 17.73 -24.01 -3.80
C PRO A 185 18.65 -22.83 -3.42
N GLY A 186 18.21 -22.05 -2.44
CA GLY A 186 18.99 -21.02 -1.77
C GLY A 186 19.57 -21.51 -0.44
N ASN A 187 20.10 -20.59 0.36
CA ASN A 187 20.62 -20.91 1.69
C ASN A 187 19.49 -20.97 2.72
N ASN A 188 19.69 -21.68 3.83
CA ASN A 188 18.79 -21.67 4.99
C ASN A 188 17.31 -22.00 4.69
N GLY A 189 17.06 -22.86 3.69
CA GLY A 189 15.69 -23.22 3.28
C GLY A 189 15.00 -22.20 2.37
N ALA A 190 15.73 -21.19 1.88
CA ALA A 190 15.25 -20.27 0.86
C ALA A 190 15.19 -20.92 -0.53
N LEU A 191 14.40 -20.32 -1.41
CA LEU A 191 14.48 -20.52 -2.86
C LEU A 191 15.12 -19.28 -3.49
N ARG A 192 16.12 -19.47 -4.35
CA ARG A 192 16.66 -18.41 -5.20
C ARG A 192 15.86 -18.37 -6.49
N LEU A 193 15.26 -17.22 -6.77
CA LEU A 193 14.57 -16.92 -8.01
C LEU A 193 15.48 -16.04 -8.88
N THR A 194 15.65 -16.41 -10.15
CA THR A 194 16.23 -15.54 -11.19
C THR A 194 15.22 -15.37 -12.31
N ALA A 195 14.72 -14.16 -12.46
CA ALA A 195 13.78 -13.76 -13.50
C ALA A 195 14.53 -13.05 -14.63
N LYS A 196 14.37 -13.54 -15.86
CA LYS A 196 14.78 -12.86 -17.10
C LYS A 196 13.54 -12.27 -17.74
N ILE A 197 13.49 -10.95 -17.76
CA ILE A 197 12.34 -10.17 -18.23
C ILE A 197 12.72 -9.57 -19.58
N ASP A 198 12.16 -10.12 -20.65
CA ASP A 198 12.35 -9.61 -22.01
C ASP A 198 11.34 -8.49 -22.24
N MET A 199 11.83 -7.25 -22.29
CA MET A 199 11.00 -6.06 -22.50
C MET A 199 11.86 -4.87 -22.95
N ALA A 200 11.23 -3.94 -23.67
CA ALA A 200 11.85 -2.64 -23.92
C ALA A 200 12.20 -1.94 -22.59
N SER A 201 13.31 -1.21 -22.56
CA SER A 201 13.72 -0.46 -21.36
C SER A 201 12.58 0.43 -20.85
N ALA A 202 12.31 0.38 -19.55
CA ALA A 202 11.39 1.25 -18.83
C ALA A 202 12.03 2.59 -18.41
N GLY A 203 13.26 2.85 -18.83
CA GLY A 203 14.03 4.04 -18.48
C GLY A 203 15.38 3.68 -17.86
N ASN A 204 15.90 4.62 -17.06
CA ASN A 204 17.07 4.38 -16.21
C ASN A 204 16.62 3.79 -14.87
N SER A 205 17.58 3.25 -14.11
CA SER A 205 17.37 2.76 -12.72
C SER A 205 16.14 1.86 -12.61
N GLU A 206 16.15 0.74 -13.33
CA GLU A 206 15.01 -0.17 -13.41
C GLU A 206 15.01 -1.10 -12.20
N GLU A 207 14.18 -0.77 -11.23
CA GLU A 207 13.99 -1.57 -10.03
C GLU A 207 12.94 -2.65 -10.28
N VAL A 208 13.23 -3.88 -9.85
CA VAL A 208 12.28 -4.99 -9.96
C VAL A 208 11.72 -5.31 -8.59
N VAL A 209 10.40 -5.38 -8.53
CA VAL A 209 9.64 -5.87 -7.38
C VAL A 209 9.01 -7.20 -7.76
N VAL A 210 9.15 -8.18 -6.88
CA VAL A 210 8.56 -9.52 -7.04
C VAL A 210 7.59 -9.75 -5.90
N GLU A 211 6.32 -9.97 -6.25
CA GLU A 211 5.27 -10.34 -5.32
C GLU A 211 4.86 -11.79 -5.55
N THR A 212 4.36 -12.47 -4.52
CA THR A 212 3.83 -13.82 -4.62
C THR A 212 2.35 -13.85 -4.25
N GLY A 213 1.59 -14.77 -4.82
CA GLY A 213 0.20 -15.01 -4.42
C GLY A 213 0.05 -15.69 -3.05
N ASN A 214 1.15 -16.05 -2.37
CA ASN A 214 1.12 -16.66 -1.06
C ASN A 214 1.55 -15.64 0.02
N PRO A 215 0.65 -15.21 0.91
CA PRO A 215 0.95 -14.19 1.91
C PRO A 215 1.96 -14.63 2.98
N PHE A 216 2.30 -15.93 3.05
CA PHE A 216 3.30 -16.46 3.97
C PHE A 216 4.72 -16.52 3.38
N LEU A 217 4.91 -16.11 2.12
CA LEU A 217 6.21 -16.02 1.49
C LEU A 217 6.71 -14.58 1.50
N TRP A 218 7.88 -14.39 2.11
CA TRP A 218 8.61 -13.14 2.04
C TRP A 218 9.61 -13.19 0.89
N VAL A 219 9.65 -12.12 0.10
CA VAL A 219 10.56 -11.95 -1.03
C VAL A 219 11.56 -10.86 -0.66
N ALA A 220 12.84 -11.19 -0.66
CA ALA A 220 13.89 -10.22 -0.44
C ALA A 220 13.90 -9.19 -1.58
N GLU A 221 14.45 -8.01 -1.30
CA GLU A 221 14.75 -7.03 -2.33
C GLU A 221 15.56 -7.64 -3.49
N PRO A 222 15.02 -7.65 -4.73
CA PRO A 222 15.75 -8.20 -5.86
C PRO A 222 16.90 -7.30 -6.31
N GLU A 223 18.06 -7.90 -6.54
CA GLU A 223 19.12 -7.27 -7.33
C GLU A 223 18.75 -7.34 -8.81
N SER A 224 18.87 -6.23 -9.53
CA SER A 224 18.52 -6.17 -10.94
C SER A 224 19.66 -5.62 -11.80
N ARG A 225 19.77 -6.14 -13.02
CA ARG A 225 20.71 -5.64 -14.03
C ARG A 225 20.14 -5.80 -15.43
N ARG A 226 20.38 -4.82 -16.28
CA ARG A 226 20.03 -4.92 -17.71
C ARG A 226 21.17 -5.50 -18.52
N ASP A 227 20.83 -6.43 -19.40
CA ASP A 227 21.70 -6.99 -20.44
C ASP A 227 20.98 -6.90 -21.80
N GLY A 228 21.29 -5.84 -22.55
CA GLY A 228 20.59 -5.53 -23.80
C GLY A 228 19.07 -5.39 -23.63
N GLY A 229 18.33 -6.25 -24.33
CA GLY A 229 16.85 -6.28 -24.31
C GLY A 229 16.25 -6.96 -23.07
N THR A 230 17.06 -7.54 -22.20
CA THR A 230 16.59 -8.36 -21.07
C THR A 230 16.98 -7.71 -19.75
N LEU A 231 16.03 -7.59 -18.83
CA LEU A 231 16.26 -7.23 -17.44
C LEU A 231 16.35 -8.51 -16.61
N ILE A 232 17.46 -8.70 -15.89
CA ILE A 232 17.69 -9.87 -15.06
C ILE A 232 17.53 -9.44 -13.61
N ALA A 233 16.60 -10.07 -12.89
CA ALA A 233 16.38 -9.85 -11.47
C ALA A 233 16.61 -11.14 -10.67
N SER A 234 17.36 -11.05 -9.58
CA SER A 234 17.65 -12.17 -8.69
C SER A 234 17.25 -11.85 -7.25
N THR A 235 16.54 -12.77 -6.59
CA THR A 235 16.08 -12.60 -5.21
C THR A 235 16.02 -13.95 -4.48
N GLU A 236 15.97 -13.90 -3.15
CA GLU A 236 15.64 -15.02 -2.28
C GLU A 236 14.20 -14.93 -1.78
N ILE A 237 13.53 -16.06 -1.75
CA ILE A 237 12.17 -16.20 -1.23
C ILE A 237 12.22 -17.18 -0.06
N VAL A 238 11.57 -16.83 1.04
CA VAL A 238 11.51 -17.66 2.26
C VAL A 238 10.09 -17.73 2.79
N HIS A 239 9.75 -18.84 3.43
CA HIS A 239 8.54 -18.91 4.23
C HIS A 239 8.76 -18.15 5.55
N MET A 240 7.83 -17.28 5.96
CA MET A 240 7.98 -16.45 7.17
C MET A 240 8.20 -17.30 8.43
N GLU A 241 7.56 -18.46 8.52
CA GLU A 241 7.74 -19.43 9.61
C GLU A 241 8.88 -20.46 9.38
N ARG A 242 9.71 -20.27 8.35
CA ARG A 242 10.83 -21.17 7.97
C ARG A 242 10.42 -22.63 7.72
N LYS A 243 9.20 -22.83 7.24
CA LYS A 243 8.68 -24.15 6.86
C LYS A 243 9.03 -24.46 5.40
N PRO A 244 9.10 -25.75 5.00
CA PRO A 244 9.17 -26.12 3.59
C PRO A 244 7.96 -25.55 2.82
N PHE A 245 8.21 -25.08 1.60
CA PHE A 245 7.19 -24.47 0.77
C PHE A 245 7.45 -24.76 -0.72
N ALA A 246 6.41 -24.59 -1.53
CA ALA A 246 6.51 -24.61 -2.97
C ALA A 246 6.19 -23.20 -3.51
N LEU A 247 6.88 -22.81 -4.58
CA LEU A 247 6.60 -21.57 -5.28
C LEU A 247 5.76 -21.87 -6.54
N ASP A 248 4.58 -21.26 -6.59
CA ASP A 248 3.76 -21.27 -7.79
C ASP A 248 4.20 -20.13 -8.72
N ARG A 249 4.77 -20.49 -9.87
CA ARG A 249 5.23 -19.51 -10.87
C ARG A 249 4.06 -18.73 -11.48
N GLY A 250 2.86 -19.28 -11.52
CA GLY A 250 1.69 -18.63 -12.13
C GLY A 250 1.12 -17.50 -11.29
N SER A 251 1.42 -17.47 -10.00
CA SER A 251 0.98 -16.44 -9.05
C SER A 251 2.07 -15.47 -8.65
N LEU A 252 3.20 -15.44 -9.37
CA LEU A 252 4.21 -14.39 -9.23
C LEU A 252 3.76 -13.12 -9.98
N THR A 253 4.02 -11.96 -9.41
CA THR A 253 3.89 -10.67 -10.09
C THR A 253 5.24 -9.99 -10.11
N PHE A 254 5.64 -9.50 -11.28
CA PHE A 254 6.87 -8.75 -11.48
C PHE A 254 6.50 -7.33 -11.85
N THR A 255 6.88 -6.36 -11.03
CA THR A 255 6.74 -4.94 -11.37
C THR A 255 8.10 -4.35 -11.63
N VAL A 256 8.33 -3.86 -12.84
CA VAL A 256 9.52 -3.11 -13.23
C VAL A 256 9.22 -1.63 -13.10
N LEU A 257 9.92 -0.95 -12.20
CA LEU A 257 9.82 0.49 -11.94
C LEU A 257 11.02 1.18 -12.59
N GLY A 258 10.83 1.80 -13.75
CA GLY A 258 11.87 2.58 -14.43
C GLY A 258 11.50 4.06 -14.51
N THR A 259 12.46 4.95 -14.79
CA THR A 259 12.19 6.40 -14.80
C THR A 259 11.10 6.83 -15.80
N ARG A 260 10.92 6.12 -16.92
CA ARG A 260 9.95 6.48 -17.97
C ARG A 260 8.56 5.90 -17.70
N GLN A 261 8.49 4.66 -17.23
CA GLN A 261 7.24 3.95 -17.02
C GLN A 261 7.40 2.84 -15.99
N ALA A 262 6.27 2.36 -15.46
CA ALA A 262 6.20 1.09 -14.73
C ALA A 262 5.55 0.02 -15.60
N VAL A 263 5.98 -1.23 -15.47
CA VAL A 263 5.42 -2.38 -16.18
C VAL A 263 5.16 -3.51 -15.20
N GLU A 264 3.96 -4.06 -15.21
CA GLU A 264 3.56 -5.18 -14.34
C GLU A 264 3.26 -6.42 -15.19
N LEU A 265 3.87 -7.52 -14.81
CA LEU A 265 3.82 -8.80 -15.51
C LEU A 265 3.38 -9.88 -14.53
N SER A 266 2.46 -10.74 -14.95
CA SER A 266 1.96 -11.84 -14.13
C SER A 266 2.45 -13.17 -14.65
N GLY A 267 2.92 -13.99 -13.72
CA GLY A 267 3.46 -15.31 -13.95
C GLY A 267 4.84 -15.32 -14.61
N CYS A 268 5.45 -16.50 -14.68
CA CYS A 268 6.62 -16.72 -15.51
C CYS A 268 6.74 -18.17 -16.00
N THR A 269 7.40 -18.33 -17.15
CA THR A 269 7.71 -19.62 -17.77
C THR A 269 9.04 -20.18 -17.23
N ARG A 270 9.38 -21.41 -17.63
CA ARG A 270 10.71 -21.98 -17.36
C ARG A 270 11.69 -21.59 -18.46
#